data_AF-A0A937VZ10-F1
#
_entry.id   AF-A0A937VZ10-F1
#
_cell.length_a   1.000
_cell.length_b   1.000
_cell.length_c   1.000
_cell.angle_alpha   90.00
_cell.angle_beta   90.00
_cell.angle_gamma   90.00
#
_symmetry.space_group_name_H-M   'P 1'
#
loop_
_entity.id
_entity.type
_entity.pdbx_description
1 polymer ?
#
loop_
_entity_poly.entity_id
_entity_poly.type
_entity_poly.pdbx_seq_one_letter_code
_entity_poly.pdbx_strand_id
1 'polypeptide(L)'
;MQQKHRGKMMRYLVMALVLCCSLALFACSSGEDEVVRDVNSTVAVDQNTVAAITNQPFSFPSGAAFSPALANTPITLRFPTPTTFALTAGGATATGNVTISSANFVILATGGIQGLTANQPIFFPTFNISINATGAQVGGDGVNGQVSIVLIRPGFSLTSAPITSTIAINANGQLIIDGVTTTINTTPTGATGTGGQ
;
A
#
# COMPACT_ATOMS: atom_id res chain seq x y z
N MET A 1 60.49 45.63 -23.90
CA MET A 1 59.25 46.28 -23.43
C MET A 1 58.07 45.32 -23.63
N GLN A 2 57.72 44.48 -22.66
CA GLN A 2 56.65 43.48 -22.86
C GLN A 2 55.92 43.05 -21.56
N GLN A 3 55.78 43.96 -20.59
CA GLN A 3 55.13 43.66 -19.30
C GLN A 3 53.75 44.32 -19.09
N LYS A 4 53.20 45.04 -20.07
CA LYS A 4 51.95 45.81 -19.88
C LYS A 4 50.64 45.04 -20.11
N HIS A 5 50.67 43.78 -20.56
CA HIS A 5 49.44 43.03 -20.92
C HIS A 5 49.00 41.93 -19.93
N ARG A 6 49.81 41.57 -18.93
CA ARG A 6 49.47 40.48 -17.99
C ARG A 6 48.28 40.80 -17.07
N GLY A 7 48.04 42.07 -16.74
CA GLY A 7 46.94 42.46 -15.84
C GLY A 7 45.53 42.32 -16.42
N LYS A 8 45.38 42.37 -17.75
CA LYS A 8 44.06 42.22 -18.40
C LYS A 8 43.63 40.76 -18.50
N MET A 9 44.56 39.86 -18.81
CA MET A 9 44.31 38.41 -18.91
C MET A 9 43.77 37.82 -17.59
N MET A 10 44.26 38.27 -16.44
CA MET A 10 43.85 37.73 -15.14
C MET A 10 42.39 38.05 -14.80
N ARG A 11 41.86 39.19 -15.27
CA ARG A 11 40.45 39.58 -15.04
C ARG A 11 39.48 38.74 -15.86
N TYR A 12 39.85 38.35 -17.07
CA TYR A 12 39.01 37.48 -17.91
C TYR A 12 38.92 36.05 -17.36
N LEU A 13 40.01 35.54 -16.78
CA LEU A 13 40.05 34.20 -16.19
C LEU A 13 39.15 34.09 -14.94
N VAL A 14 39.13 35.13 -14.09
CA VAL A 14 38.25 35.19 -12.92
C VAL A 14 36.78 35.31 -13.33
N MET A 15 36.46 36.12 -14.34
CA MET A 15 35.10 36.24 -14.88
C MET A 15 34.59 34.92 -15.49
N ALA A 16 35.43 34.19 -16.22
CA ALA A 16 35.08 32.89 -16.78
C ALA A 16 34.84 31.82 -15.70
N LEU A 17 35.65 31.82 -14.63
CA LEU A 17 35.50 30.86 -13.53
C LEU A 17 34.20 31.11 -12.74
N VAL A 18 33.87 32.37 -12.46
CA VAL A 18 32.60 32.74 -11.78
C VAL A 18 31.39 32.35 -12.64
N LEU A 19 31.48 32.50 -13.96
CA LEU A 19 30.42 32.07 -14.88
C LEU A 19 30.26 30.54 -14.89
N CYS A 20 31.36 29.76 -14.88
CA CYS A 20 31.27 28.30 -14.78
C CYS A 20 30.70 27.82 -13.43
N CYS A 21 31.04 28.49 -12.32
CA CYS A 21 30.49 28.14 -11.00
C CYS A 21 28.99 28.46 -10.88
N SER A 22 28.49 29.51 -11.53
CA SER A 22 27.06 29.79 -11.55
C SER A 22 26.29 28.80 -12.43
N LEU A 23 26.83 28.37 -13.58
CA LEU A 23 26.19 27.34 -14.41
C LEU A 23 26.13 25.96 -13.72
N ALA A 24 27.10 25.62 -12.86
CA ALA A 24 27.09 24.38 -12.09
C ALA A 24 25.97 24.34 -11.02
N LEU A 25 25.51 25.50 -10.53
CA LEU A 25 24.37 25.59 -9.60
C LEU A 25 23.02 25.40 -10.30
N PHE A 26 22.91 25.77 -11.58
CA PHE A 26 21.70 25.53 -12.38
C PHE A 26 21.62 24.11 -12.97
N ALA A 27 22.72 23.36 -12.98
CA ALA A 27 22.76 21.97 -13.45
C ALA A 27 22.31 20.94 -12.39
N CYS A 28 22.04 21.36 -11.16
CA CYS A 28 21.53 20.49 -10.08
C CYS A 28 20.09 20.84 -9.66
N SER A 29 19.33 21.47 -10.57
CA SER A 29 17.90 21.70 -10.42
C SER A 29 17.15 21.08 -11.60
N SER A 30 17.37 19.79 -11.86
CA SER A 30 16.36 18.99 -12.54
C SER A 30 15.23 18.77 -11.55
N GLY A 31 14.38 19.80 -11.41
CA GLY A 31 13.05 19.67 -10.82
C GLY A 31 12.23 18.80 -11.76
N GLU A 32 12.53 17.49 -11.76
CA GLU A 32 11.60 16.52 -12.29
C GLU A 32 10.32 16.71 -11.48
N ASP A 33 9.25 17.17 -12.14
CA ASP A 33 7.97 17.42 -11.50
C ASP A 33 7.62 16.19 -10.66
N GLU A 34 7.57 16.35 -9.34
CA GLU A 34 7.27 15.27 -8.42
C GLU A 34 5.89 14.73 -8.78
N VAL A 35 5.84 13.50 -9.31
CA VAL A 35 4.56 12.90 -9.71
C VAL A 35 3.83 12.45 -8.45
N VAL A 36 3.04 13.36 -7.90
CA VAL A 36 2.11 13.11 -6.79
C VAL A 36 0.88 12.38 -7.32
N ARG A 37 0.42 11.34 -6.60
CA ARG A 37 -0.67 10.46 -7.00
C ARG A 37 -1.64 10.20 -5.86
N ASP A 38 -2.92 10.25 -6.18
CA ASP A 38 -3.95 9.66 -5.35
C ASP A 38 -4.10 8.18 -5.73
N VAL A 39 -4.02 7.30 -4.74
CA VAL A 39 -4.22 5.86 -4.89
C VAL A 39 -5.64 5.55 -4.46
N ASN A 40 -6.50 5.19 -5.41
CA ASN A 40 -7.81 4.61 -5.12
C ASN A 40 -7.95 3.34 -5.94
N SER A 41 -7.63 2.20 -5.32
CA SER A 41 -7.52 0.92 -6.02
C SER A 41 -8.19 -0.19 -5.23
N THR A 42 -8.88 -1.08 -5.95
CA THR A 42 -9.36 -2.35 -5.40
C THR A 42 -8.71 -3.48 -6.18
N VAL A 43 -8.00 -4.33 -5.48
CA VAL A 43 -7.15 -5.35 -6.08
C VAL A 43 -7.44 -6.72 -5.50
N ALA A 44 -7.35 -7.76 -6.34
CA ALA A 44 -7.43 -9.12 -5.87
C ALA A 44 -6.24 -9.43 -4.95
N VAL A 45 -6.50 -10.17 -3.88
CA VAL A 45 -5.45 -10.54 -2.93
C VAL A 45 -4.57 -11.66 -3.51
N ASP A 46 -3.27 -11.45 -3.41
CA ASP A 46 -2.20 -12.39 -3.74
C ASP A 46 -1.23 -12.55 -2.55
N GLN A 47 -0.21 -13.40 -2.68
CA GLN A 47 0.72 -13.65 -1.57
C GLN A 47 1.48 -12.38 -1.13
N ASN A 48 1.81 -11.48 -2.05
CA ASN A 48 2.59 -10.27 -1.76
C ASN A 48 1.73 -9.22 -1.04
N THR A 49 0.48 -9.07 -1.46
CA THR A 49 -0.48 -8.16 -0.82
C THR A 49 -0.90 -8.65 0.56
N VAL A 50 -1.02 -9.96 0.81
CA VAL A 50 -1.22 -10.48 2.19
C VAL A 50 0.00 -10.23 3.06
N ALA A 51 1.21 -10.39 2.53
CA ALA A 51 2.44 -10.08 3.26
C ALA A 51 2.45 -8.62 3.74
N ALA A 52 2.00 -7.69 2.88
CA ALA A 52 1.82 -6.27 3.20
C ALA A 52 0.83 -6.00 4.35
N ILE A 53 -0.19 -6.84 4.54
CA ILE A 53 -1.22 -6.66 5.59
C ILE A 53 -1.11 -7.68 6.72
N THR A 54 0.04 -8.36 6.83
CA THR A 54 0.26 -9.38 7.86
C THR A 54 0.20 -8.76 9.24
N ASN A 55 -0.41 -9.47 10.19
CA ASN A 55 -0.69 -9.04 11.56
C ASN A 55 -1.58 -7.80 11.74
N GLN A 56 -2.14 -7.25 10.65
CA GLN A 56 -3.09 -6.15 10.77
C GLN A 56 -4.50 -6.64 11.18
N PRO A 57 -5.21 -5.93 12.08
CA PRO A 57 -6.55 -6.30 12.52
C PRO A 57 -7.63 -5.67 11.63
N PHE A 58 -8.34 -6.49 10.85
CA PHE A 58 -9.45 -6.05 10.01
C PHE A 58 -10.78 -6.39 10.67
N SER A 59 -11.47 -5.36 11.19
CA SER A 59 -12.75 -5.51 11.88
C SER A 59 -13.93 -5.40 10.93
N PHE A 60 -14.88 -6.33 11.01
CA PHE A 60 -16.14 -6.31 10.29
C PHE A 60 -17.30 -6.15 11.28
N PRO A 61 -18.35 -5.39 10.91
CA PRO A 61 -19.50 -5.17 11.79
C PRO A 61 -20.36 -6.43 11.99
N SER A 62 -20.21 -7.45 11.13
CA SER A 62 -20.96 -8.70 11.16
C SER A 62 -20.12 -9.87 10.68
N GLY A 63 -20.23 -11.01 11.36
CA GLY A 63 -19.62 -12.27 10.96
C GLY A 63 -20.52 -13.17 10.11
N ALA A 64 -21.67 -12.68 9.61
CA ALA A 64 -22.67 -13.49 8.90
C ALA A 64 -22.10 -14.33 7.75
N ALA A 65 -21.09 -13.81 7.04
CA ALA A 65 -20.47 -14.50 5.92
C ALA A 65 -19.54 -15.65 6.34
N PHE A 66 -19.08 -15.67 7.59
CA PHE A 66 -18.34 -16.81 8.16
C PHE A 66 -19.31 -17.84 8.73
N SER A 67 -20.34 -17.38 9.45
CA SER A 67 -21.43 -18.22 9.94
C SER A 67 -22.70 -17.40 10.17
N PRO A 68 -23.90 -17.91 9.80
CA PRO A 68 -25.16 -17.24 10.11
C PRO A 68 -25.37 -16.97 11.61
N ALA A 69 -24.78 -17.80 12.49
CA ALA A 69 -24.83 -17.60 13.95
C ALA A 69 -24.13 -16.30 14.41
N LEU A 70 -23.27 -15.72 13.56
CA LEU A 70 -22.50 -14.50 13.84
C LEU A 70 -23.11 -13.25 13.20
N ALA A 71 -24.37 -13.31 12.74
CA ALA A 71 -24.99 -12.21 11.99
C ALA A 71 -24.98 -10.85 12.70
N ASN A 72 -25.09 -10.86 14.03
CA ASN A 72 -25.06 -9.65 14.86
C ASN A 72 -23.78 -9.53 15.70
N THR A 73 -22.76 -10.33 15.39
CA THR A 73 -21.50 -10.36 16.13
C THR A 73 -20.40 -9.73 15.28
N PRO A 74 -19.80 -8.61 15.72
CA PRO A 74 -18.60 -8.09 15.10
C PRO A 74 -17.47 -9.11 15.17
N ILE A 75 -16.67 -9.15 14.11
CA ILE A 75 -15.53 -10.06 14.00
C ILE A 75 -14.27 -9.27 13.64
N THR A 76 -13.12 -9.77 14.06
CA THR A 76 -11.82 -9.24 13.63
C THR A 76 -11.04 -10.35 12.97
N LEU A 77 -10.67 -10.14 11.70
CA LEU A 77 -9.81 -11.02 10.92
C LEU A 77 -8.38 -10.49 10.98
N ARG A 78 -7.43 -11.38 11.26
CA ARG A 78 -5.99 -11.11 11.17
C ARG A 78 -5.30 -12.23 10.43
N PHE A 79 -4.22 -11.92 9.72
CA PHE A 79 -3.34 -12.91 9.10
C PHE A 79 -2.01 -12.96 9.86
N PRO A 80 -1.80 -13.91 10.80
CA PRO A 80 -0.52 -14.04 11.49
C PRO A 80 0.64 -14.34 10.54
N THR A 81 0.35 -15.05 9.45
CA THR A 81 1.26 -15.30 8.33
C THR A 81 0.48 -15.19 7.01
N PRO A 82 1.14 -15.15 5.84
CA PRO A 82 0.45 -15.14 4.55
C PRO A 82 -0.45 -16.35 4.26
N THR A 83 -0.35 -17.41 5.06
CA THR A 83 -1.08 -18.69 4.85
C THR A 83 -1.95 -19.08 6.03
N THR A 84 -1.98 -18.28 7.10
CA THR A 84 -2.78 -18.55 8.30
C THR A 84 -3.65 -17.35 8.64
N PHE A 85 -4.79 -17.61 9.27
CA PHE A 85 -5.67 -16.57 9.76
C PHE A 85 -6.09 -16.83 11.22
N ALA A 86 -6.44 -15.75 11.89
CA ALA A 86 -7.13 -15.75 13.16
C ALA A 86 -8.40 -14.90 13.03
N LEU A 87 -9.52 -15.43 13.52
CA LEU A 87 -10.82 -14.77 13.54
C LEU A 87 -11.26 -14.65 14.99
N THR A 88 -11.39 -13.43 15.50
CA THR A 88 -11.85 -13.17 16.86
C THR A 88 -13.31 -12.70 16.84
N ALA A 89 -14.15 -13.30 17.67
CA ALA A 89 -15.57 -12.95 17.82
C ALA A 89 -16.01 -13.21 19.26
N GLY A 90 -16.67 -12.23 19.91
CA GLY A 90 -17.21 -12.39 21.26
C GLY A 90 -16.20 -12.83 22.33
N GLY A 91 -14.92 -12.44 22.19
CA GLY A 91 -13.83 -12.83 23.11
C GLY A 91 -13.21 -14.20 22.84
N ALA A 92 -13.74 -14.98 21.90
CA ALA A 92 -13.17 -16.24 21.44
C ALA A 92 -12.37 -16.04 20.15
N THR A 93 -11.39 -16.92 19.88
CA THR A 93 -10.55 -16.86 18.67
C THR A 93 -10.52 -18.20 17.96
N ALA A 94 -10.99 -18.22 16.72
CA ALA A 94 -10.77 -19.32 15.78
C ALA A 94 -9.48 -19.09 15.00
N THR A 95 -8.77 -20.15 14.67
CA THR A 95 -7.55 -20.11 13.85
C THR A 95 -7.63 -21.12 12.72
N GLY A 96 -6.99 -20.82 11.60
CA GLY A 96 -7.00 -21.72 10.47
C GLY A 96 -5.98 -21.37 9.41
N ASN A 97 -6.06 -22.11 8.30
CA ASN A 97 -5.25 -21.87 7.11
C ASN A 97 -6.07 -21.13 6.06
N VAL A 98 -5.40 -20.30 5.27
CA VAL A 98 -5.99 -19.64 4.11
C VAL A 98 -5.20 -19.98 2.85
N THR A 99 -5.89 -20.43 1.82
CA THR A 99 -5.32 -20.58 0.47
C THR A 99 -5.69 -19.35 -0.34
N ILE A 100 -4.77 -18.40 -0.45
CA ILE A 100 -5.03 -17.07 -1.05
C ILE A 100 -5.53 -17.16 -2.49
N SER A 101 -4.92 -18.01 -3.32
CA SER A 101 -5.29 -18.17 -4.74
C SER A 101 -6.73 -18.64 -4.96
N SER A 102 -7.33 -19.30 -3.98
CA SER A 102 -8.72 -19.73 -4.00
C SER A 102 -9.56 -19.08 -2.92
N ALA A 103 -9.03 -18.10 -2.17
CA ALA A 103 -9.70 -17.45 -1.05
C ALA A 103 -10.46 -18.44 -0.14
N ASN A 104 -9.84 -19.60 0.11
CA ASN A 104 -10.43 -20.68 0.88
C ASN A 104 -9.86 -20.67 2.30
N PHE A 105 -10.72 -20.46 3.27
CA PHE A 105 -10.39 -20.42 4.69
C PHE A 105 -10.80 -21.74 5.32
N VAL A 106 -9.84 -22.49 5.87
CA VAL A 106 -10.11 -23.74 6.57
C VAL A 106 -9.86 -23.53 8.05
N ILE A 107 -10.93 -23.59 8.84
CA ILE A 107 -10.85 -23.45 10.30
C ILE A 107 -10.20 -24.70 10.88
N LEU A 108 -9.15 -24.56 11.67
CA LEU A 108 -8.48 -25.69 12.35
C LEU A 108 -8.89 -25.78 13.83
N ALA A 109 -9.02 -24.63 14.48
CA ALA A 109 -9.53 -24.53 15.85
C ALA A 109 -10.60 -23.43 15.90
N THR A 110 -11.71 -23.69 16.57
CA THR A 110 -12.85 -22.76 16.61
C THR A 110 -12.77 -21.78 17.78
N GLY A 111 -11.99 -22.11 18.82
CA GLY A 111 -11.94 -21.34 20.07
C GLY A 111 -13.28 -21.19 20.79
N GLY A 112 -14.30 -21.99 20.43
CA GLY A 112 -15.65 -21.86 20.97
C GLY A 112 -16.52 -20.78 20.30
N ILE A 113 -16.10 -20.19 19.17
CA ILE A 113 -16.96 -19.28 18.40
C ILE A 113 -18.17 -20.06 17.87
N GLN A 114 -19.38 -19.59 18.21
CA GLN A 114 -20.62 -20.27 17.82
C GLN A 114 -20.80 -20.34 16.30
N GLY A 115 -21.29 -21.48 15.82
CA GLY A 115 -21.60 -21.72 14.41
C GLY A 115 -20.39 -21.94 13.51
N LEU A 116 -19.16 -21.97 14.07
CA LEU A 116 -17.96 -22.41 13.37
C LEU A 116 -17.65 -23.86 13.74
N THR A 117 -17.28 -24.68 12.76
CA THR A 117 -16.81 -26.06 13.01
C THR A 117 -15.37 -26.24 12.51
N ALA A 118 -14.60 -27.07 13.21
CA ALA A 118 -13.25 -27.41 12.79
C ALA A 118 -13.29 -28.19 11.46
N ASN A 119 -12.28 -27.96 10.63
CA ASN A 119 -12.13 -28.45 9.26
C ASN A 119 -13.23 -28.00 8.29
N GLN A 120 -14.02 -26.97 8.64
CA GLN A 120 -15.00 -26.39 7.75
C GLN A 120 -14.30 -25.42 6.78
N PRO A 121 -14.40 -25.66 5.45
CA PRO A 121 -13.98 -24.67 4.47
C PRO A 121 -15.02 -23.55 4.35
N ILE A 122 -14.54 -22.32 4.32
CA ILE A 122 -15.29 -21.10 4.05
C ILE A 122 -14.67 -20.45 2.82
N PHE A 123 -15.43 -20.42 1.74
CA PHE A 123 -14.96 -19.93 0.44
C PHE A 123 -15.54 -18.54 0.15
N PHE A 124 -14.66 -17.62 -0.23
CA PHE A 124 -15.00 -16.27 -0.69
C PHE A 124 -14.57 -16.09 -2.15
N PRO A 125 -15.46 -16.26 -3.15
CA PRO A 125 -15.14 -16.06 -4.56
C PRO A 125 -14.41 -14.74 -4.87
N THR A 126 -14.70 -13.69 -4.09
CA THR A 126 -13.93 -12.44 -4.13
C THR A 126 -13.25 -12.22 -2.80
N PHE A 127 -11.93 -12.07 -2.85
CA PHE A 127 -11.11 -11.59 -1.75
C PHE A 127 -10.21 -10.48 -2.29
N ASN A 128 -10.58 -9.25 -1.97
CA ASN A 128 -9.90 -8.05 -2.45
C ASN A 128 -9.39 -7.20 -1.28
N ILE A 129 -8.36 -6.41 -1.56
CA ILE A 129 -7.95 -5.29 -0.72
C ILE A 129 -8.34 -3.99 -1.43
N SER A 130 -8.95 -3.07 -0.69
CA SER A 130 -9.22 -1.70 -1.12
C SER A 130 -8.20 -0.79 -0.45
N ILE A 131 -7.49 0.01 -1.25
CA ILE A 131 -6.52 1.00 -0.79
C ILE A 131 -6.99 2.38 -1.20
N ASN A 132 -6.98 3.31 -0.25
CA ASN A 132 -7.22 4.73 -0.47
C ASN A 132 -6.09 5.55 0.16
N ALA A 133 -5.30 6.26 -0.63
CA ALA A 133 -4.29 7.18 -0.13
C ALA A 133 -4.26 8.42 -1.01
N THR A 134 -3.92 9.58 -0.43
CA THR A 134 -3.78 10.82 -1.18
C THR A 134 -2.36 11.34 -1.06
N GLY A 135 -1.86 11.95 -2.13
CA GLY A 135 -0.56 12.60 -2.11
C GLY A 135 0.66 11.66 -2.18
N ALA A 136 0.51 10.40 -2.60
CA ALA A 136 1.62 9.46 -2.69
C ALA A 136 2.54 9.81 -3.88
N GLN A 137 3.81 10.12 -3.62
CA GLN A 137 4.78 10.48 -4.66
C GLN A 137 5.50 9.24 -5.19
N VAL A 138 5.73 9.18 -6.51
CA VAL A 138 6.55 8.13 -7.14
C VAL A 138 8.02 8.28 -6.71
N GLY A 139 8.57 7.24 -6.09
CA GLY A 139 9.94 7.24 -5.57
C GLY A 139 10.13 8.10 -4.31
N GLY A 140 9.05 8.72 -3.81
CA GLY A 140 9.07 9.56 -2.62
C GLY A 140 8.82 8.79 -1.32
N ASP A 141 8.64 9.53 -0.24
CA ASP A 141 8.31 8.99 1.07
C ASP A 141 6.87 8.42 1.11
N GLY A 142 6.63 7.56 2.08
CA GLY A 142 5.29 7.02 2.32
C GLY A 142 4.33 8.04 2.92
N VAL A 143 3.08 8.00 2.47
CA VAL A 143 1.96 8.78 3.02
C VAL A 143 1.02 7.89 3.83
N ASN A 144 0.27 8.47 4.76
CA ASN A 144 -0.78 7.72 5.45
C ASN A 144 -1.95 7.47 4.50
N GLY A 145 -2.28 6.19 4.29
CA GLY A 145 -3.46 5.76 3.56
C GLY A 145 -4.33 4.82 4.39
N GLN A 146 -5.49 4.50 3.84
CA GLN A 146 -6.47 3.58 4.39
C GLN A 146 -6.46 2.27 3.59
N VAL A 147 -6.49 1.16 4.31
CA VAL A 147 -6.58 -0.19 3.73
C VAL A 147 -7.78 -0.91 4.33
N SER A 148 -8.63 -1.50 3.48
CA SER A 148 -9.76 -2.34 3.89
C SER A 148 -9.71 -3.68 3.16
N ILE A 149 -10.24 -4.72 3.79
CA ILE A 149 -10.51 -6.00 3.13
C ILE A 149 -11.96 -6.05 2.66
N VAL A 150 -12.16 -6.56 1.45
CA VAL A 150 -13.48 -6.85 0.89
C VAL A 150 -13.58 -8.35 0.62
N LEU A 151 -14.54 -9.01 1.26
CA LEU A 151 -14.86 -10.43 1.08
C LEU A 151 -16.28 -10.58 0.53
N ILE A 152 -16.43 -11.29 -0.59
CA ILE A 152 -17.75 -11.53 -1.21
C ILE A 152 -17.96 -13.02 -1.39
N ARG A 153 -19.16 -13.47 -1.04
CA ARG A 153 -19.70 -14.82 -1.32
C ARG A 153 -21.20 -14.70 -1.62
N PRO A 154 -21.86 -15.73 -2.19
CA PRO A 154 -23.28 -15.64 -2.52
C PRO A 154 -24.13 -15.19 -1.32
N GLY A 155 -24.85 -14.08 -1.48
CA GLY A 155 -25.72 -13.49 -0.44
C GLY A 155 -25.02 -12.58 0.58
N PHE A 156 -23.70 -12.43 0.54
CA PHE A 156 -22.95 -11.62 1.51
C PHE A 156 -21.83 -10.80 0.87
N SER A 157 -21.72 -9.55 1.28
CA SER A 157 -20.56 -8.68 1.02
C SER A 157 -20.10 -8.09 2.34
N LEU A 158 -18.84 -8.32 2.69
CA LEU A 158 -18.22 -7.81 3.91
C LEU A 158 -17.08 -6.87 3.54
N THR A 159 -17.13 -5.64 4.04
CA THR A 159 -16.02 -4.70 3.98
C THR A 159 -15.58 -4.39 5.39
N SER A 160 -14.27 -4.50 5.65
CA SER A 160 -13.73 -4.17 6.97
C SER A 160 -13.74 -2.66 7.19
N ALA A 161 -13.75 -2.25 8.46
CA ALA A 161 -13.30 -0.91 8.82
C ALA A 161 -11.90 -0.67 8.23
N PRO A 162 -11.62 0.54 7.71
CA PRO A 162 -10.31 0.87 7.20
C PRO A 162 -9.29 0.93 8.35
N ILE A 163 -8.08 0.44 8.09
CA ILE A 163 -6.90 0.65 8.94
C ILE A 163 -5.98 1.67 8.29
N THR A 164 -5.23 2.41 9.10
CA THR A 164 -4.18 3.30 8.59
C THR A 164 -2.90 2.50 8.34
N SER A 165 -2.36 2.62 7.13
CA SER A 165 -1.06 2.06 6.73
C SER A 165 -0.22 3.10 6.01
N THR A 166 1.09 2.90 5.99
CA THR A 166 2.01 3.70 5.19
C THR A 166 1.94 3.22 3.74
N ILE A 167 1.60 4.12 2.82
CA ILE A 167 1.44 3.84 1.40
C ILE A 167 2.49 4.63 0.62
N ALA A 168 3.28 3.96 -0.21
CA ALA A 168 4.24 4.61 -1.10
C ALA A 168 4.12 4.03 -2.53
N ILE A 169 4.76 4.69 -3.49
CA ILE A 169 4.85 4.19 -4.87
C ILE A 169 6.31 4.12 -5.23
N ASN A 170 6.83 2.95 -5.60
CA ASN A 170 8.24 2.82 -5.94
C ASN A 170 8.56 3.45 -7.32
N ALA A 171 9.84 3.52 -7.67
CA ALA A 171 10.29 4.09 -8.95
C ALA A 171 9.73 3.36 -10.19
N ASN A 172 9.27 2.11 -10.04
CA ASN A 172 8.63 1.33 -11.10
C ASN A 172 7.09 1.57 -11.18
N GLY A 173 6.53 2.45 -10.34
CA GLY A 173 5.09 2.70 -10.27
C GLY A 173 4.30 1.66 -9.47
N GLN A 174 4.97 0.76 -8.75
CA GLN A 174 4.32 -0.28 -7.94
C GLN A 174 3.96 0.25 -6.56
N LEU A 175 2.81 -0.17 -6.05
CA LEU A 175 2.37 0.19 -4.71
C LEU A 175 3.19 -0.53 -3.64
N ILE A 176 3.62 0.22 -2.63
CA ILE A 176 4.23 -0.27 -1.39
C ILE A 176 3.24 -0.02 -0.25
N ILE A 177 2.99 -1.04 0.57
CA ILE A 177 2.15 -0.95 1.77
C ILE A 177 3.00 -1.40 2.96
N ASP A 178 3.17 -0.53 3.96
CA ASP A 178 3.98 -0.76 5.16
C ASP A 178 5.38 -1.34 4.84
N GLY A 179 6.01 -0.82 3.77
CA GLY A 179 7.34 -1.22 3.31
C GLY A 179 7.39 -2.46 2.42
N VAL A 180 6.27 -3.14 2.19
CA VAL A 180 6.18 -4.31 1.32
C VAL A 180 5.74 -3.90 -0.09
N THR A 181 6.56 -4.21 -1.10
CA THR A 181 6.22 -3.98 -2.51
C THR A 181 5.18 -4.99 -2.98
N THR A 182 4.07 -4.50 -3.51
CA THR A 182 2.99 -5.31 -4.08
C THR A 182 3.16 -5.48 -5.59
N THR A 183 2.33 -6.35 -6.19
CA THR A 183 2.24 -6.52 -7.65
C THR A 183 1.36 -5.45 -8.32
N ILE A 184 0.79 -4.54 -7.55
CA ILE A 184 -0.18 -3.55 -8.00
C ILE A 184 0.56 -2.41 -8.69
N ASN A 185 0.41 -2.30 -10.00
CA ASN A 185 0.87 -1.13 -10.74
C ASN A 185 -0.14 -0.01 -10.60
N THR A 186 0.32 1.15 -10.12
CA THR A 186 -0.44 2.39 -10.22
C THR A 186 -0.16 2.96 -11.61
N THR A 187 -1.11 2.82 -12.53
CA THR A 187 -0.98 3.47 -13.85
C THR A 187 -0.99 4.98 -13.62
N PRO A 188 -0.01 5.76 -14.11
CA PRO A 188 -0.08 7.21 -14.02
C PRO A 188 -1.32 7.72 -14.76
N THR A 189 -2.26 8.31 -14.01
CA THR A 189 -3.42 9.02 -14.57
C THR A 189 -3.34 10.53 -14.44
N GLY A 190 -2.24 11.07 -13.92
CA GLY A 190 -1.99 12.52 -13.85
C GLY A 190 -1.10 13.01 -14.99
N ALA A 191 -1.53 14.09 -15.66
CA ALA A 191 -0.64 14.90 -16.50
C ALA A 191 0.55 15.37 -15.66
N THR A 192 1.75 15.34 -16.22
CA THR A 192 2.92 16.06 -15.68
C THR A 192 2.45 17.46 -15.28
N GLY A 193 2.39 17.73 -13.97
CA GLY A 193 1.99 19.03 -13.47
C GLY A 193 3.05 20.00 -13.95
N THR A 194 2.73 20.81 -14.97
CA THR A 194 3.65 21.83 -15.46
C THR A 194 3.93 22.75 -14.29
N GLY A 195 5.13 22.63 -13.68
CA GLY A 195 5.59 23.51 -12.62
C GLY A 195 5.31 24.97 -12.99
N GLY A 196 4.39 25.58 -12.25
CA GLY A 196 4.16 27.01 -12.30
C GLY A 196 5.39 27.71 -11.73
N GLN A 197 6.03 28.51 -12.58
CA GLN A 197 7.17 29.37 -12.25
C GLN A 197 6.86 30.36 -11.13
#